data_AF-A0AAU5URQ8-F1
#
_entry.id   AF-A0AAU5URQ8-F1
#
_cell.length_a   1.000
_cell.length_b   1.000
_cell.length_c   1.000
_cell.angle_alpha   90.00
_cell.angle_beta   90.00
_cell.angle_gamma   90.00
#
_symmetry.space_group_name_H-M   'P 1'
#
loop_
_entity.id
_entity.type
_entity.pdbx_description
1 polymer ?
#
loop_
_entity_poly.entity_id
_entity_poly.type
_entity_poly.pdbx_seq_one_letter_code
_entity_poly.pdbx_strand_id
1 'polypeptide(L)'
;MTDGSLDELLAVSGETARDLASADQSAWNGRIVESTGAILGLAHWDGTLYLDSETILDPLRQLYDRAGEKQPTATLVRYREALATLLHEHAHFLGPAGSTQESAREAFTKSGSRQLEEGVTEAWAQDHLDDYLRRLGIDKVAPGIESVQAGGYYAAFVPAVRKLTADLESRNNLRDGEVLDLLNRQTAAGQFPLLVTLVYNSTRLPDLEPVGADTRSRLESILRAGLDHLDAYELTAPGFAAAKSLSTANELLDRLHHEIQSAESAYTFSPIHADITQTHANACTLPSPVPAPSPHEAALSGLAPPTATRGQSARLHPARSRPVTARTAHLHGGCR
;
A
#
# COMPACT_ATOMS: atom_id res chain seq x y z
N MET A 1 11.14 32.11 9.97
CA MET A 1 12.14 31.05 10.14
C MET A 1 11.46 29.95 10.91
N THR A 2 10.99 28.92 10.23
CA THR A 2 10.85 27.61 10.88
C THR A 2 11.89 26.77 10.17
N ASP A 3 13.09 26.79 10.77
CA ASP A 3 14.23 25.99 10.38
C ASP A 3 13.91 24.55 10.78
N GLY A 4 13.14 23.85 9.94
CA GLY A 4 12.92 22.43 10.11
C GLY A 4 14.18 21.65 9.73
N SER A 5 14.38 20.46 10.30
CA SER A 5 15.42 19.52 9.86
C SER A 5 14.82 18.23 9.29
N LEU A 6 15.63 17.43 8.59
CA LEU A 6 15.23 16.08 8.16
C LEU A 6 14.80 15.22 9.35
N ASP A 7 15.53 15.27 10.47
CA ASP A 7 15.21 14.48 11.65
C ASP A 7 13.83 14.87 12.21
N GLU A 8 13.49 16.15 12.20
CA GLU A 8 12.17 16.64 12.60
C GLU A 8 11.08 16.18 11.63
N LEU A 9 11.29 16.25 10.31
CA LEU A 9 10.37 15.71 9.31
C LEU A 9 10.08 14.24 9.59
N LEU A 10 11.14 13.44 9.72
CA LEU A 10 11.02 12.00 9.93
C LEU A 10 10.30 11.71 11.25
N ALA A 11 10.59 12.44 12.32
CA ALA A 11 9.94 12.27 13.63
C ALA A 11 8.43 12.53 13.61
N VAL A 12 7.95 13.48 12.80
CA VAL A 12 6.50 13.84 12.74
C VAL A 12 5.73 13.20 11.59
N SER A 13 6.45 12.61 10.63
CA SER A 13 5.87 12.07 9.38
C SER A 13 4.78 11.03 9.60
N GLY A 14 5.04 10.00 10.42
CA GLY A 14 4.08 8.92 10.66
C GLY A 14 2.82 9.37 11.41
N GLU A 15 2.96 10.25 12.39
CA GLU A 15 1.81 10.82 13.09
C GLU A 15 0.98 11.73 12.18
N THR A 16 1.65 12.49 11.31
CA THR A 16 0.96 13.32 10.32
C THR A 16 0.16 12.47 9.33
N ALA A 17 0.71 11.33 8.89
CA ALA A 17 0.02 10.39 8.02
C ALA A 17 -1.20 9.74 8.73
N ARG A 18 -1.04 9.34 10.01
CA ARG A 18 -2.14 8.81 10.83
C ARG A 18 -3.29 9.80 10.98
N ASP A 19 -2.97 11.04 11.34
CA ASP A 19 -3.95 12.13 11.49
C ASP A 19 -4.59 12.53 10.16
N LEU A 20 -3.85 12.44 9.06
CA LEU A 20 -4.37 12.69 7.72
C LEU A 20 -5.39 11.63 7.32
N ALA A 21 -5.04 10.36 7.51
CA ALA A 21 -5.94 9.25 7.23
C ALA A 21 -7.12 9.17 8.20
N SER A 22 -7.09 9.86 9.34
CA SER A 22 -8.01 9.63 10.46
C SER A 22 -8.03 8.16 10.89
N ALA A 23 -6.85 7.52 10.89
CA ALA A 23 -6.69 6.15 11.35
C ALA A 23 -6.61 6.11 12.89
N ASP A 24 -7.21 5.07 13.48
CA ASP A 24 -7.23 4.90 14.93
C ASP A 24 -5.83 4.67 15.50
N GLN A 25 -4.95 3.99 14.75
CA GLN A 25 -3.57 3.74 15.14
C GLN A 25 -2.60 3.68 13.95
N SER A 26 -1.31 3.76 14.27
CA SER A 26 -0.20 3.39 13.40
C SER A 26 0.67 2.37 14.11
N ALA A 27 1.08 1.31 13.40
CA ALA A 27 2.00 0.30 13.90
C ALA A 27 3.48 0.71 13.76
N TRP A 28 3.76 1.90 13.24
CA TRP A 28 5.12 2.42 13.13
C TRP A 28 5.74 2.58 14.53
N ASN A 29 6.94 2.04 14.71
CA ASN A 29 7.63 2.02 16.00
C ASN A 29 8.58 3.22 16.22
N GLY A 30 8.54 4.20 15.31
CA GLY A 30 9.41 5.39 15.34
C GLY A 30 10.82 5.15 14.80
N ARG A 31 11.16 3.95 14.34
CA ARG A 31 12.49 3.60 13.84
C ARG A 31 12.54 3.72 12.33
N ILE A 32 13.60 4.38 11.85
CA ILE A 32 13.96 4.45 10.44
C ILE A 32 15.34 3.86 10.27
N VAL A 33 15.50 3.02 9.25
CA VAL A 33 16.78 2.43 8.87
C VAL A 33 17.08 2.83 7.43
N GLU A 34 18.22 3.47 7.23
CA GLU A 34 18.76 3.72 5.90
C GLU A 34 19.17 2.41 5.25
N SER A 35 18.61 2.14 4.08
CA SER A 35 18.96 0.99 3.25
C SER A 35 19.69 1.43 1.99
N THR A 36 20.51 0.53 1.46
CA THR A 36 21.13 0.66 0.14
C THR A 36 20.64 -0.50 -0.70
N GLY A 37 19.95 -0.26 -1.82
CA GLY A 37 19.53 -1.36 -2.68
C GLY A 37 18.40 -1.04 -3.65
N ALA A 38 17.73 -2.09 -4.13
CA ALA A 38 16.66 -1.98 -5.12
C ALA A 38 15.29 -1.59 -4.52
N ILE A 39 15.18 -1.52 -3.19
CA ILE A 39 13.94 -1.21 -2.47
C ILE A 39 13.99 0.27 -2.10
N LEU A 40 13.05 1.06 -2.64
CA LEU A 40 12.97 2.50 -2.38
C LEU A 40 12.50 2.81 -0.96
N GLY A 41 11.45 2.12 -0.52
CA GLY A 41 10.87 2.17 0.80
C GLY A 41 10.36 0.80 1.19
N LEU A 42 10.33 0.52 2.50
CA LEU A 42 9.69 -0.68 3.03
C LEU A 42 9.18 -0.44 4.45
N ALA A 43 7.87 -0.51 4.62
CA ALA A 43 7.19 -0.72 5.89
C ALA A 43 7.34 -2.17 6.36
N HIS A 44 8.29 -2.43 7.26
CA HIS A 44 8.54 -3.79 7.73
C HIS A 44 7.57 -4.21 8.84
N TRP A 45 7.27 -5.52 8.94
CA TRP A 45 6.30 -6.08 9.88
C TRP A 45 6.61 -5.85 11.37
N ASP A 46 7.85 -5.48 11.73
CA ASP A 46 8.23 -5.11 13.10
C ASP A 46 7.95 -3.62 13.43
N GLY A 47 7.34 -2.89 12.49
CA GLY A 47 7.05 -1.47 12.59
C GLY A 47 8.21 -0.56 12.19
N THR A 48 9.33 -1.11 11.71
CA THR A 48 10.50 -0.32 11.26
C THR A 48 10.30 0.13 9.82
N LEU A 49 10.61 1.40 9.54
CA LEU A 49 10.59 1.96 8.20
C LEU A 49 11.99 1.92 7.57
N TYR A 50 12.14 1.26 6.44
CA TYR A 50 13.39 1.26 5.67
C TYR A 50 13.27 2.23 4.50
N LEU A 51 14.28 3.09 4.28
CA LEU A 51 14.28 4.08 3.21
C LEU A 51 15.62 4.05 2.48
N ASP A 52 15.57 4.05 1.14
CA ASP A 52 16.77 4.09 0.31
C ASP A 52 17.54 5.40 0.51
N SER A 53 18.86 5.28 0.66
CA SER A 53 19.74 6.42 0.90
C SER A 53 19.74 7.39 -0.28
N GLU A 54 19.90 6.91 -1.52
CA GLU A 54 20.18 7.75 -2.68
C GLU A 54 18.90 8.35 -3.29
N THR A 55 17.81 7.60 -3.23
CA THR A 55 16.56 7.93 -3.92
C THR A 55 15.55 8.61 -3.01
N ILE A 56 15.62 8.37 -1.69
CA ILE A 56 14.69 8.96 -0.72
C ILE A 56 15.43 9.90 0.24
N LEU A 57 16.37 9.39 1.03
CA LEU A 57 16.96 10.20 2.10
C LEU A 57 17.83 11.35 1.57
N ASP A 58 18.64 11.13 0.54
CA ASP A 58 19.48 12.18 -0.05
C ASP A 58 18.68 13.34 -0.66
N PRO A 59 17.60 13.09 -1.44
CA PRO A 59 16.68 14.16 -1.84
C PRO A 59 16.09 14.91 -0.66
N LEU A 60 15.68 14.23 0.42
CA LEU A 60 15.13 14.89 1.61
C LEU A 60 16.20 15.67 2.39
N ARG A 61 17.45 15.19 2.47
CA ARG A 61 18.59 15.95 3.02
C ARG A 61 18.80 17.22 2.21
N GLN A 62 18.86 17.09 0.88
CA GLN A 62 19.05 18.22 -0.03
C GLN A 62 17.91 19.24 0.06
N LEU A 63 16.67 18.77 0.24
CA LEU A 63 15.48 19.62 0.45
C LEU A 63 15.67 20.56 1.64
N TYR A 64 16.16 20.06 2.77
CA TYR A 64 16.40 20.86 3.97
C TYR A 64 17.68 21.69 3.90
N ASP A 65 18.76 21.17 3.29
CA ASP A 65 20.00 21.91 3.07
C ASP A 65 19.79 23.19 2.22
N ARG A 66 18.75 23.18 1.38
CA ARG A 66 18.39 24.28 0.48
C ARG A 66 17.01 24.86 0.77
N ALA A 67 16.59 24.81 2.03
CA ALA A 67 15.28 25.28 2.45
C ALA A 67 15.02 26.74 2.03
N GLY A 68 13.86 26.99 1.43
CA GLY A 68 13.41 28.30 0.97
C GLY A 68 14.00 28.76 -0.37
N GLU A 69 14.99 28.06 -0.91
CA GLU A 69 15.55 28.37 -2.23
C GLU A 69 14.60 27.95 -3.36
N LYS A 70 14.61 28.70 -4.47
CA LYS A 70 13.94 28.28 -5.70
C LYS A 70 14.74 27.16 -6.36
N GLN A 71 14.15 25.96 -6.43
CA GLN A 71 14.77 24.81 -7.10
C GLN A 71 14.29 24.65 -8.55
N PRO A 72 15.11 24.05 -9.43
CA PRO A 72 14.66 23.61 -10.75
C PRO A 72 13.50 22.60 -10.66
N THR A 73 12.59 22.61 -11.64
CA THR A 73 11.44 21.70 -11.69
C THR A 73 11.80 20.23 -11.48
N ALA A 74 12.87 19.74 -12.15
CA ALA A 74 13.31 18.36 -12.00
C ALA A 74 13.76 18.01 -10.57
N THR A 75 14.29 18.98 -9.82
CA THR A 75 14.67 18.80 -8.41
C THR A 75 13.45 18.76 -7.51
N LEU A 76 12.46 19.63 -7.76
CA LEU A 76 11.18 19.59 -7.03
C LEU A 76 10.44 18.27 -7.25
N VAL A 77 10.46 17.72 -8.47
CA VAL A 77 9.87 16.41 -8.77
C VAL A 77 10.53 15.32 -7.91
N ARG A 78 11.86 15.28 -7.83
CA ARG A 78 12.59 14.31 -6.98
C ARG A 78 12.24 14.44 -5.51
N TYR A 79 12.10 15.67 -4.98
CA TYR A 79 11.67 15.87 -3.60
C TYR A 79 10.24 15.36 -3.37
N ARG A 80 9.34 15.66 -4.31
CA ARG A 80 7.95 15.24 -4.23
C ARG A 80 7.81 13.72 -4.32
N GLU A 81 8.59 13.05 -5.17
CA GLU A 81 8.65 11.59 -5.24
C GLU A 81 9.13 10.98 -3.92
N ALA A 82 10.20 11.51 -3.33
CA ALA A 82 10.69 11.02 -2.03
C ALA A 82 9.64 11.18 -0.89
N LEU A 83 8.91 12.30 -0.89
CA LEU A 83 7.83 12.55 0.08
C LEU A 83 6.58 11.69 -0.18
N ALA A 84 6.30 11.39 -1.46
CA ALA A 84 5.23 10.47 -1.83
C ALA A 84 5.53 9.05 -1.35
N THR A 85 6.77 8.56 -1.54
CA THR A 85 7.21 7.28 -0.97
C THR A 85 7.12 7.29 0.55
N LEU A 86 7.56 8.36 1.23
CA LEU A 86 7.45 8.44 2.69
C LEU A 86 5.99 8.32 3.16
N LEU A 87 5.04 8.97 2.48
CA LEU A 87 3.61 8.86 2.78
C LEU A 87 3.07 7.44 2.49
N HIS A 88 3.45 6.86 1.35
CA HIS A 88 3.10 5.50 0.96
C HIS A 88 3.50 4.50 2.04
N GLU A 89 4.76 4.51 2.49
CA GLU A 89 5.22 3.56 3.49
C GLU A 89 4.54 3.77 4.85
N HIS A 90 4.24 5.01 5.24
CA HIS A 90 3.48 5.26 6.47
C HIS A 90 2.06 4.73 6.39
N ALA A 91 1.44 4.75 5.22
CA ALA A 91 0.09 4.24 5.02
C ALA A 91 -0.02 2.72 5.28
N HIS A 92 1.02 1.93 4.99
CA HIS A 92 1.05 0.50 5.35
C HIS A 92 1.03 0.22 6.86
N PHE A 93 1.40 1.20 7.70
CA PHE A 93 1.32 1.04 9.15
C PHE A 93 -0.05 1.36 9.72
N LEU A 94 -0.96 1.92 8.94
CA LEU A 94 -2.26 2.37 9.42
C LEU A 94 -3.21 1.20 9.66
N GLY A 95 -4.10 1.36 10.63
CA GLY A 95 -5.08 0.34 10.94
C GLY A 95 -6.10 0.78 12.00
N PRO A 96 -7.13 -0.06 12.23
CA PRO A 96 -8.07 0.16 13.32
C PRO A 96 -7.42 -0.16 14.66
N ALA A 97 -7.98 0.36 15.75
CA ALA A 97 -7.46 0.11 17.09
C ALA A 97 -7.34 -1.39 17.39
N GLY A 98 -6.17 -1.82 17.88
CA GLY A 98 -5.90 -3.21 18.23
C GLY A 98 -5.58 -4.14 17.06
N SER A 99 -5.49 -3.65 15.82
CA SER A 99 -4.92 -4.41 14.72
C SER A 99 -3.44 -4.73 14.97
N THR A 100 -2.95 -5.81 14.37
CA THR A 100 -1.54 -6.23 14.53
C THR A 100 -0.87 -6.42 13.17
N GLN A 101 0.41 -6.08 13.10
CA GLN A 101 1.23 -6.33 11.91
C GLN A 101 1.35 -7.82 11.59
N GLU A 102 1.26 -8.70 12.59
CA GLU A 102 1.27 -10.16 12.36
C GLU A 102 0.03 -10.63 11.60
N SER A 103 -1.17 -10.17 12.00
CA SER A 103 -2.39 -10.48 11.24
C SER A 103 -2.36 -9.92 9.82
N ALA A 104 -1.75 -8.74 9.63
CA ALA A 104 -1.57 -8.14 8.33
C ALA A 104 -0.62 -8.99 7.47
N ARG A 105 0.52 -9.42 8.03
CA ARG A 105 1.50 -10.31 7.39
C ARG A 105 0.87 -11.59 6.87
N GLU A 106 0.11 -12.29 7.72
CA GLU A 106 -0.59 -13.51 7.31
C GLU A 106 -1.57 -13.25 6.16
N ALA A 107 -2.37 -12.20 6.27
CA ALA A 107 -3.36 -11.85 5.25
C ALA A 107 -2.75 -11.40 3.92
N PHE A 108 -1.59 -10.72 3.96
CA PHE A 108 -0.88 -10.21 2.79
C PHE A 108 -0.42 -11.32 1.85
N THR A 109 -0.15 -12.52 2.38
CA THR A 109 0.24 -13.69 1.56
C THR A 109 -0.91 -14.34 0.79
N LYS A 110 -2.16 -13.96 1.08
CA LYS A 110 -3.32 -14.50 0.38
C LYS A 110 -3.42 -13.89 -1.03
N SER A 111 -3.93 -14.68 -1.98
CA SER A 111 -4.16 -14.25 -3.36
C SER A 111 -4.96 -12.94 -3.43
N GLY A 112 -4.51 -12.01 -4.27
CA GLY A 112 -5.09 -10.68 -4.43
C GLY A 112 -4.77 -9.66 -3.33
N SER A 113 -4.21 -10.07 -2.18
CA SER A 113 -3.98 -9.17 -1.03
C SER A 113 -2.90 -8.13 -1.29
N ARG A 114 -1.76 -8.52 -1.86
CA ARG A 114 -0.70 -7.57 -2.21
C ARG A 114 -1.19 -6.51 -3.20
N GLN A 115 -1.90 -6.93 -4.26
CA GLN A 115 -2.35 -6.02 -5.31
C GLN A 115 -3.39 -5.03 -4.77
N LEU A 116 -4.25 -5.50 -3.86
CA LEU A 116 -5.19 -4.62 -3.16
C LEU A 116 -4.47 -3.63 -2.26
N GLU A 117 -3.61 -4.12 -1.37
CA GLU A 117 -2.91 -3.32 -0.37
C GLU A 117 -2.04 -2.24 -1.05
N GLU A 118 -1.15 -2.64 -1.96
CA GLU A 118 -0.28 -1.70 -2.71
C GLU A 118 -1.09 -0.71 -3.55
N GLY A 119 -2.16 -1.18 -4.20
CA GLY A 119 -3.02 -0.33 -5.01
C GLY A 119 -3.83 0.68 -4.19
N VAL A 120 -4.29 0.30 -3.00
CA VAL A 120 -4.98 1.19 -2.04
C VAL A 120 -4.00 2.21 -1.48
N THR A 121 -2.88 1.74 -0.93
CA THR A 121 -1.84 2.59 -0.33
C THR A 121 -1.35 3.64 -1.32
N GLU A 122 -1.00 3.23 -2.55
CA GLU A 122 -0.50 4.15 -3.56
C GLU A 122 -1.56 5.12 -4.06
N ALA A 123 -2.79 4.65 -4.35
CA ALA A 123 -3.87 5.53 -4.77
C ALA A 123 -4.19 6.57 -3.69
N TRP A 124 -4.25 6.14 -2.43
CA TRP A 124 -4.52 7.01 -1.29
C TRP A 124 -3.40 8.03 -1.09
N ALA A 125 -2.15 7.60 -1.12
CA ALA A 125 -0.99 8.48 -0.96
C ALA A 125 -0.94 9.56 -2.05
N GLN A 126 -1.26 9.20 -3.31
CA GLN A 126 -1.36 10.17 -4.41
C GLN A 126 -2.43 11.23 -4.17
N ASP A 127 -3.63 10.81 -3.74
CA ASP A 127 -4.76 11.73 -3.52
C ASP A 127 -4.54 12.68 -2.34
N HIS A 128 -3.72 12.27 -1.37
CA HIS A 128 -3.51 12.99 -0.12
C HIS A 128 -2.14 13.67 -0.01
N LEU A 129 -1.28 13.56 -1.02
CA LEU A 129 0.08 14.08 -0.96
C LEU A 129 0.11 15.59 -0.69
N ASP A 130 -0.71 16.39 -1.37
CA ASP A 130 -0.70 17.85 -1.16
C ASP A 130 -1.12 18.23 0.27
N ASP A 131 -2.11 17.55 0.84
CA ASP A 131 -2.52 17.77 2.22
C ASP A 131 -1.43 17.38 3.21
N TYR A 132 -0.75 16.26 2.94
CA TYR A 132 0.39 15.79 3.72
C TYR A 132 1.54 16.81 3.69
N LEU A 133 1.92 17.29 2.51
CA LEU A 133 2.97 18.29 2.32
C LEU A 133 2.65 19.59 3.06
N ARG A 134 1.40 20.06 3.01
CA ARG A 134 0.95 21.27 3.72
C ARG A 134 0.98 21.11 5.23
N ARG A 135 0.52 19.96 5.75
CA ARG A 135 0.57 19.67 7.20
C ARG A 135 2.00 19.62 7.73
N LEU A 136 2.93 19.12 6.93
CA LEU A 136 4.37 19.09 7.22
C LEU A 136 5.06 20.45 6.98
N GLY A 137 4.38 21.42 6.37
CA GLY A 137 4.96 22.73 6.04
C GLY A 137 6.02 22.69 4.93
N ILE A 138 5.99 21.67 4.07
CA ILE A 138 6.97 21.48 2.99
C ILE A 138 6.86 22.59 1.93
N ASP A 139 5.69 23.20 1.76
CA ASP A 139 5.47 24.35 0.88
C ASP A 139 6.43 25.52 1.18
N LYS A 140 6.83 25.67 2.45
CA LYS A 140 7.79 26.69 2.90
C LYS A 140 9.23 26.25 2.73
N VAL A 141 9.50 24.94 2.87
CA VAL A 141 10.84 24.35 2.73
C VAL A 141 11.24 24.26 1.26
N ALA A 142 10.34 23.84 0.37
CA ALA A 142 10.50 23.84 -1.08
C ALA A 142 9.39 24.65 -1.78
N PRO A 143 9.59 25.96 -1.94
CA PRO A 143 8.65 26.80 -2.68
C PRO A 143 8.38 26.26 -4.09
N GLY A 144 7.10 26.03 -4.40
CA GLY A 144 6.65 25.53 -5.70
C GLY A 144 6.51 24.00 -5.80
N ILE A 145 6.76 23.23 -4.74
CA ILE A 145 6.62 21.76 -4.75
C ILE A 145 5.19 21.27 -5.05
N GLU A 146 4.18 22.09 -4.75
CA GLU A 146 2.76 21.79 -5.09
C GLU A 146 2.46 21.98 -6.59
N SER A 147 3.33 22.65 -7.34
CA SER A 147 3.14 22.90 -8.77
C SER A 147 3.69 21.78 -9.67
N VAL A 148 4.38 20.79 -9.08
CA VAL A 148 4.95 19.65 -9.80
C VAL A 148 4.19 18.38 -9.43
N GLN A 149 4.22 17.39 -10.34
CA GLN A 149 3.57 16.10 -10.16
C GLN A 149 4.63 15.01 -9.96
N ALA A 150 4.31 14.02 -9.11
CA ALA A 150 5.06 12.78 -9.02
C ALA A 150 4.44 11.75 -9.97
N GLY A 151 5.25 10.85 -10.55
CA GLY A 151 4.78 9.88 -11.55
C GLY A 151 3.88 8.78 -10.98
N GLY A 152 3.92 8.57 -9.66
CA GLY A 152 3.25 7.46 -8.99
C GLY A 152 3.90 6.10 -9.29
N TYR A 153 3.63 5.12 -8.44
CA TYR A 153 4.05 3.73 -8.59
C TYR A 153 2.85 2.82 -8.91
N TYR A 154 3.10 1.53 -9.13
CA TYR A 154 2.07 0.49 -9.26
C TYR A 154 0.98 0.75 -10.32
N ALA A 155 1.40 1.10 -11.53
CA ALA A 155 0.49 1.30 -12.67
C ALA A 155 -0.37 0.05 -13.00
N ALA A 156 0.05 -1.15 -12.57
CA ALA A 156 -0.74 -2.37 -12.70
C ALA A 156 -1.89 -2.48 -11.67
N PHE A 157 -1.80 -1.81 -10.52
CA PHE A 157 -2.75 -1.98 -9.39
C PHE A 157 -3.68 -0.78 -9.22
N VAL A 158 -3.11 0.44 -9.20
CA VAL A 158 -3.84 1.69 -8.89
C VAL A 158 -5.09 1.88 -9.74
N PRO A 159 -5.05 1.71 -11.08
CA PRO A 159 -6.23 1.96 -11.90
C PRO A 159 -7.38 0.98 -11.62
N ALA A 160 -7.08 -0.28 -11.31
CA ALA A 160 -8.08 -1.27 -10.93
C ALA A 160 -8.71 -0.97 -9.58
N VAL A 161 -7.90 -0.61 -8.57
CA VAL A 161 -8.39 -0.22 -7.25
C VAL A 161 -9.28 1.01 -7.34
N ARG A 162 -8.87 2.05 -8.08
CA ARG A 162 -9.70 3.25 -8.30
C ARG A 162 -11.03 2.91 -8.99
N LYS A 163 -11.02 2.02 -9.98
CA LYS A 163 -12.23 1.59 -10.67
C LYS A 163 -13.18 0.82 -9.74
N LEU A 164 -12.64 -0.09 -8.92
CA LEU A 164 -13.41 -0.87 -7.96
C LEU A 164 -14.02 0.01 -6.86
N THR A 165 -13.22 0.90 -6.27
CA THR A 165 -13.68 1.82 -5.21
C THR A 165 -14.75 2.78 -5.71
N ALA A 166 -14.58 3.37 -6.91
CA ALA A 166 -15.61 4.23 -7.51
C ALA A 166 -16.93 3.49 -7.80
N ASP A 167 -16.89 2.22 -8.22
CA ASP A 167 -18.10 1.40 -8.39
C ASP A 167 -18.81 1.18 -7.05
N LEU A 168 -18.05 0.87 -5.99
CA LEU A 168 -18.61 0.68 -4.64
C LEU A 168 -19.18 1.97 -4.05
N GLU A 169 -18.53 3.11 -4.28
CA GLU A 169 -19.02 4.43 -3.86
C GLU A 169 -20.39 4.73 -4.48
N SER A 170 -20.49 4.54 -5.80
CA SER A 170 -21.74 4.70 -6.54
C SER A 170 -22.86 3.79 -6.01
N ARG A 171 -22.55 2.51 -5.79
CA ARG A 171 -23.52 1.51 -5.28
C ARG A 171 -24.01 1.79 -3.86
N ASN A 172 -23.14 2.35 -3.01
CA ASN A 172 -23.43 2.59 -1.60
C ASN A 172 -23.82 4.06 -1.32
N ASN A 173 -23.94 4.90 -2.35
CA ASN A 173 -24.20 6.34 -2.23
C ASN A 173 -23.20 7.02 -1.27
N LEU A 174 -21.92 6.67 -1.41
CA LEU A 174 -20.81 7.28 -0.68
C LEU A 174 -20.19 8.40 -1.52
N ARG A 175 -19.39 9.26 -0.89
CA ARG A 175 -18.66 10.33 -1.60
C ARG A 175 -17.46 9.74 -2.35
N ASP A 176 -17.07 10.41 -3.43
CA ASP A 176 -15.84 10.10 -4.16
C ASP A 176 -14.64 10.02 -3.21
N GLY A 177 -13.89 8.92 -3.27
CA GLY A 177 -12.71 8.65 -2.43
C GLY A 177 -13.00 8.07 -1.04
N GLU A 178 -14.27 8.01 -0.61
CA GLU A 178 -14.63 7.55 0.72
C GLU A 178 -14.32 6.05 0.93
N VAL A 179 -14.49 5.21 -0.10
CA VAL A 179 -14.14 3.79 0.03
C VAL A 179 -12.63 3.60 0.10
N LEU A 180 -11.87 4.40 -0.65
CA LEU A 180 -10.41 4.37 -0.60
C LEU A 180 -9.89 4.77 0.79
N ASP A 181 -10.45 5.82 1.40
CA ASP A 181 -10.16 6.22 2.77
C ASP A 181 -10.47 5.11 3.78
N LEU A 182 -11.63 4.45 3.64
CA LEU A 182 -12.01 3.36 4.54
C LEU A 182 -11.05 2.17 4.43
N LEU A 183 -10.60 1.84 3.21
CA LEU A 183 -9.64 0.75 2.98
C LEU A 183 -8.26 1.08 3.52
N ASN A 184 -7.77 2.31 3.34
CA ASN A 184 -6.46 2.74 3.84
C ASN A 184 -6.39 2.79 5.39
N ARG A 185 -7.54 2.85 6.07
CA ARG A 185 -7.64 2.68 7.53
C ARG A 185 -7.66 1.22 7.99
N GLN A 186 -7.63 0.27 7.06
CA GLN A 186 -7.53 -1.15 7.36
C GLN A 186 -6.12 -1.65 7.09
N THR A 187 -5.65 -2.57 7.92
CA THR A 187 -4.54 -3.46 7.55
C THR A 187 -4.98 -4.39 6.41
N ALA A 188 -4.04 -5.02 5.70
CA ALA A 188 -4.31 -6.06 4.70
C ALA A 188 -5.34 -7.13 5.14
N ALA A 189 -5.41 -7.47 6.44
CA ALA A 189 -6.39 -8.40 6.99
C ALA A 189 -7.85 -7.91 6.93
N GLY A 190 -8.07 -6.60 6.99
CA GLY A 190 -9.39 -5.97 7.05
C GLY A 190 -9.92 -5.51 5.69
N GLN A 191 -9.07 -5.32 4.69
CA GLN A 191 -9.47 -4.75 3.40
C GLN A 191 -10.46 -5.63 2.60
N PHE A 192 -10.16 -6.92 2.41
CA PHE A 192 -11.08 -7.84 1.73
C PHE A 192 -12.42 -8.00 2.45
N PRO A 193 -12.46 -8.25 3.78
CA PRO A 193 -13.72 -8.27 4.53
C PRO A 193 -14.56 -6.99 4.35
N LEU A 194 -13.91 -5.81 4.32
CA LEU A 194 -14.59 -4.54 4.07
C LEU A 194 -15.17 -4.48 2.64
N LEU A 195 -14.39 -4.82 1.61
CA LEU A 195 -14.86 -4.86 0.23
C LEU A 195 -16.07 -5.79 0.07
N VAL A 196 -16.00 -7.01 0.60
CA VAL A 196 -17.09 -7.98 0.53
C VAL A 196 -18.34 -7.45 1.23
N THR A 197 -18.16 -6.79 2.38
CA THR A 197 -19.27 -6.16 3.11
C THR A 197 -19.94 -5.06 2.28
N LEU A 198 -19.16 -4.18 1.65
CA LEU A 198 -19.67 -3.10 0.80
C LEU A 198 -20.36 -3.63 -0.46
N VAL A 199 -19.80 -4.65 -1.11
CA VAL A 199 -20.44 -5.31 -2.25
C VAL A 199 -21.77 -5.91 -1.78
N TYR A 200 -21.75 -6.75 -0.75
CA TYR A 200 -22.92 -7.49 -0.30
C TYR A 200 -24.06 -6.57 0.18
N ASN A 201 -23.74 -5.57 1.00
CA ASN A 201 -24.75 -4.65 1.55
C ASN A 201 -25.34 -3.70 0.51
N SER A 202 -24.71 -3.54 -0.66
CA SER A 202 -25.25 -2.75 -1.77
C SER A 202 -26.32 -3.48 -2.60
N THR A 203 -26.75 -4.67 -2.17
CA THR A 203 -27.66 -5.56 -2.90
C THR A 203 -28.90 -5.86 -2.06
N ARG A 204 -29.81 -6.68 -2.60
CA ARG A 204 -30.96 -7.23 -1.85
C ARG A 204 -30.61 -8.50 -1.08
N LEU A 205 -29.39 -9.03 -1.23
CA LEU A 205 -28.95 -10.27 -0.58
C LEU A 205 -29.09 -10.25 0.95
N PRO A 206 -28.84 -9.15 1.69
CA PRO A 206 -29.05 -9.13 3.14
C PRO A 206 -30.47 -9.52 3.57
N ASP A 207 -31.47 -9.22 2.74
CA ASP A 207 -32.89 -9.50 3.01
C ASP A 207 -33.36 -10.83 2.39
N LEU A 208 -32.64 -11.35 1.38
CA LEU A 208 -33.03 -12.53 0.61
C LEU A 208 -32.30 -13.81 1.03
N GLU A 209 -31.03 -13.70 1.40
CA GLU A 209 -30.15 -14.85 1.59
C GLU A 209 -30.46 -15.59 2.90
N PRO A 210 -30.68 -16.93 2.87
CA PRO A 210 -30.89 -17.71 4.07
C PRO A 210 -29.62 -17.82 4.93
N VAL A 211 -29.82 -18.02 6.23
CA VAL A 211 -28.71 -18.25 7.18
C VAL A 211 -27.86 -19.45 6.73
N GLY A 212 -26.55 -19.26 6.67
CA GLY A 212 -25.59 -20.31 6.33
C GLY A 212 -25.22 -20.41 4.84
N ALA A 213 -25.77 -19.54 3.99
CA ALA A 213 -25.31 -19.43 2.62
C ALA A 213 -23.90 -18.80 2.52
N ASP A 214 -23.23 -19.10 1.41
CA ASP A 214 -21.81 -18.86 1.16
C ASP A 214 -21.55 -17.73 0.15
N THR A 215 -22.55 -16.88 -0.14
CA THR A 215 -22.41 -15.84 -1.18
C THR A 215 -21.27 -14.88 -0.88
N ARG A 216 -21.09 -14.48 0.39
CA ARG A 216 -19.93 -13.65 0.80
C ARG A 216 -18.58 -14.28 0.43
N SER A 217 -18.43 -15.59 0.63
CA SER A 217 -17.21 -16.32 0.28
C SER A 217 -16.99 -16.36 -1.24
N ARG A 218 -18.06 -16.53 -2.03
CA ARG A 218 -17.97 -16.49 -3.50
C ARG A 218 -17.60 -15.10 -4.01
N LEU A 219 -18.18 -14.04 -3.44
CA LEU A 219 -17.81 -12.65 -3.74
C LEU A 219 -16.33 -12.38 -3.41
N GLU A 220 -15.85 -12.82 -2.25
CA GLU A 220 -14.43 -12.69 -1.89
C GLU A 220 -13.54 -13.43 -2.89
N SER A 221 -13.90 -14.66 -3.27
CA SER A 221 -13.15 -15.44 -4.24
C SER A 221 -13.04 -14.75 -5.61
N ILE A 222 -14.11 -14.10 -6.06
CA ILE A 222 -14.12 -13.33 -7.32
C ILE A 222 -13.18 -12.11 -7.21
N LEU A 223 -13.27 -11.36 -6.12
CA LEU A 223 -12.40 -10.20 -5.85
C LEU A 223 -10.93 -10.61 -5.85
N ARG A 224 -10.57 -11.66 -5.09
CA ARG A 224 -9.20 -12.16 -4.99
C ARG A 224 -8.66 -12.58 -6.35
N ALA A 225 -9.41 -13.42 -7.07
CA ALA A 225 -8.99 -13.91 -8.38
C ALA A 225 -8.86 -12.80 -9.43
N GLY A 226 -9.66 -11.74 -9.35
CA GLY A 226 -9.54 -10.58 -10.23
C GLY A 226 -8.26 -9.78 -9.96
N LEU A 227 -7.97 -9.51 -8.69
CA LEU A 227 -6.82 -8.69 -8.29
C LEU A 227 -5.48 -9.42 -8.44
N ASP A 228 -5.44 -10.72 -8.12
CA ASP A 228 -4.24 -11.56 -8.26
C ASP A 228 -3.65 -11.54 -9.69
N HIS A 229 -4.52 -11.43 -10.70
CA HIS A 229 -4.10 -11.40 -12.10
C HIS A 229 -3.27 -10.16 -12.47
N LEU A 230 -3.31 -9.10 -11.66
CA LEU A 230 -2.63 -7.84 -11.96
C LEU A 230 -1.10 -7.95 -11.88
N ASP A 231 -0.57 -8.91 -11.11
CA ASP A 231 0.89 -9.14 -11.00
C ASP A 231 1.55 -9.43 -12.35
N ALA A 232 0.80 -10.02 -13.29
CA ALA A 232 1.29 -10.30 -14.64
C ALA A 232 1.71 -9.03 -15.41
N TYR A 233 1.27 -7.85 -14.95
CA TYR A 233 1.51 -6.57 -15.60
C TYR A 233 2.45 -5.64 -14.83
N GLU A 234 2.86 -5.98 -13.60
CA GLU A 234 3.64 -5.10 -12.72
C GLU A 234 4.95 -4.62 -13.37
N LEU A 235 5.66 -5.53 -14.04
CA LEU A 235 6.96 -5.25 -14.68
C LEU A 235 6.84 -4.77 -16.14
N THR A 236 5.63 -4.47 -16.62
CA THR A 236 5.40 -3.99 -17.99
C THR A 236 5.45 -2.47 -18.08
N ALA A 237 5.46 -1.92 -19.30
CA ALA A 237 5.48 -0.47 -19.49
C ALA A 237 4.23 0.19 -18.82
N PRO A 238 4.38 1.31 -18.08
CA PRO A 238 3.31 1.86 -17.24
C PRO A 238 1.97 2.08 -17.96
N GLY A 239 1.98 2.60 -19.19
CA GLY A 239 0.76 2.80 -19.97
C GLY A 239 0.06 1.50 -20.36
N PHE A 240 0.83 0.42 -20.62
CA PHE A 240 0.26 -0.90 -20.89
C PHE A 240 -0.28 -1.53 -19.61
N ALA A 241 0.48 -1.45 -18.51
CA ALA A 241 0.06 -1.92 -17.18
C ALA A 241 -1.26 -1.26 -16.77
N ALA A 242 -1.38 0.06 -16.92
CA ALA A 242 -2.59 0.80 -16.58
C ALA A 242 -3.80 0.40 -17.44
N ALA A 243 -3.60 0.22 -18.75
CA ALA A 243 -4.67 -0.23 -19.64
C ALA A 243 -5.15 -1.65 -19.28
N LYS A 244 -4.23 -2.55 -18.93
CA LYS A 244 -4.56 -3.91 -18.49
C LYS A 244 -5.22 -3.92 -17.12
N SER A 245 -4.75 -3.08 -16.20
CA SER A 245 -5.39 -2.86 -14.89
C SER A 245 -6.86 -2.48 -15.04
N LEU A 246 -7.18 -1.51 -15.91
CA LEU A 246 -8.56 -1.11 -16.20
C LEU A 246 -9.40 -2.25 -16.81
N SER A 247 -8.84 -3.00 -17.76
CA SER A 247 -9.55 -4.14 -18.38
C SER A 247 -9.91 -5.20 -17.34
N THR A 248 -8.93 -5.60 -16.53
CA THR A 248 -9.12 -6.58 -15.45
C THR A 248 -10.18 -6.12 -14.44
N ALA A 249 -10.19 -4.82 -14.11
CA ALA A 249 -11.21 -4.26 -13.22
C ALA A 249 -12.62 -4.33 -13.81
N ASN A 250 -12.80 -4.02 -15.10
CA ASN A 250 -14.11 -4.16 -15.75
C ASN A 250 -14.58 -5.63 -15.75
N GLU A 251 -13.70 -6.56 -16.10
CA GLU A 251 -14.01 -8.00 -16.09
C GLU A 251 -14.31 -8.53 -14.68
N LEU A 252 -13.64 -7.98 -13.65
CA LEU A 252 -13.93 -8.27 -12.25
C LEU A 252 -15.34 -7.77 -11.87
N LEU A 253 -15.67 -6.53 -12.20
CA LEU A 253 -16.98 -5.94 -11.89
C LEU A 253 -18.13 -6.67 -12.61
N ASP A 254 -17.93 -7.08 -13.86
CA ASP A 254 -18.91 -7.89 -14.61
C ASP A 254 -19.16 -9.24 -13.93
N ARG A 255 -18.11 -9.91 -13.46
CA ARG A 255 -18.22 -11.18 -12.72
C ARG A 255 -18.95 -11.00 -11.38
N LEU A 256 -18.64 -9.94 -10.64
CA LEU A 256 -19.36 -9.62 -9.40
C LEU A 256 -20.83 -9.35 -9.66
N HIS A 257 -21.15 -8.57 -10.69
CA HIS A 257 -22.53 -8.28 -11.06
C HIS A 257 -23.30 -9.55 -11.43
N HIS A 258 -22.69 -10.45 -12.20
CA HIS A 258 -23.29 -11.73 -12.57
C HIS A 258 -23.55 -12.62 -11.34
N GLU A 259 -22.58 -12.73 -10.42
CA GLU A 259 -22.73 -13.51 -9.18
C GLU A 259 -23.87 -12.97 -8.31
N ILE A 260 -23.93 -11.64 -8.14
CA ILE A 260 -25.01 -10.98 -7.37
C ILE A 260 -26.37 -11.27 -7.99
N GLN A 261 -26.52 -11.08 -9.30
CA GLN A 261 -27.80 -11.34 -9.99
C GLN A 261 -28.23 -12.80 -9.90
N SER A 262 -27.28 -13.72 -10.05
CA SER A 262 -27.50 -15.16 -9.92
C SER A 262 -28.02 -15.51 -8.52
N ALA A 263 -27.33 -15.02 -7.48
CA ALA A 263 -27.69 -15.24 -6.08
C ALA A 263 -29.05 -14.63 -5.73
N GLU A 264 -29.31 -13.37 -6.10
CA GLU A 264 -30.61 -12.72 -5.85
C GLU A 264 -31.76 -13.45 -6.54
N SER A 265 -31.54 -13.94 -7.76
CA SER A 265 -32.53 -14.73 -8.50
C SER A 265 -32.81 -16.05 -7.80
N ALA A 266 -31.76 -16.78 -7.40
CA ALA A 266 -31.90 -18.07 -6.71
C ALA A 266 -32.70 -17.96 -5.40
N TYR A 267 -32.50 -16.90 -4.63
CA TYR A 267 -33.20 -16.68 -3.37
C TYR A 267 -34.58 -16.05 -3.54
N THR A 268 -34.83 -15.31 -4.61
CA THR A 268 -36.18 -14.76 -4.89
C THR A 268 -37.20 -15.87 -5.22
N PHE A 269 -36.77 -16.96 -5.87
CA PHE A 269 -37.66 -18.05 -6.30
C PHE A 269 -37.65 -19.28 -5.37
N SER A 270 -36.81 -19.28 -4.35
CA SER A 270 -36.83 -20.32 -3.31
C SER A 270 -37.72 -19.83 -2.17
N PRO A 271 -38.97 -20.33 -2.02
CA PRO A 271 -39.79 -19.94 -0.88
C PRO A 271 -39.05 -20.34 0.39
N ILE A 272 -38.82 -19.38 1.28
CA ILE A 272 -38.39 -19.63 2.65
C ILE A 272 -39.52 -20.46 3.27
N HIS A 273 -39.38 -21.79 3.21
CA HIS A 273 -40.18 -22.68 4.04
C HIS A 273 -39.77 -22.38 5.48
N ALA A 274 -40.55 -21.50 6.11
CA ALA A 274 -40.58 -21.32 7.55
C ALA A 274 -41.12 -22.62 8.16
N ASP A 275 -40.32 -23.69 8.14
CA ASP A 275 -40.56 -24.86 8.98
C ASP A 275 -39.66 -24.72 10.21
N ILE A 276 -40.15 -23.88 11.13
CA ILE A 276 -39.66 -23.85 12.50
C ILE A 276 -40.14 -25.15 13.15
N THR A 277 -39.39 -26.23 12.96
CA THR A 277 -39.31 -27.30 13.94
C THR A 277 -37.88 -27.46 14.38
N GLN A 278 -37.61 -26.84 15.52
CA GLN A 278 -36.46 -26.98 16.36
C GLN A 278 -36.31 -28.45 16.79
N THR A 279 -35.49 -29.23 16.09
CA THR A 279 -34.99 -30.52 16.58
C THR A 279 -33.52 -30.38 16.94
N HIS A 280 -33.27 -30.34 18.25
CA HIS A 280 -31.97 -30.63 18.85
C HIS A 280 -31.49 -32.03 18.43
N ALA A 281 -30.30 -32.13 17.82
CA ALA A 281 -29.52 -33.36 17.80
C ALA A 281 -28.03 -33.10 17.48
N ASN A 282 -27.22 -33.13 18.53
CA ASN A 282 -25.88 -33.71 18.69
C ASN A 282 -24.82 -33.64 17.56
N ALA A 283 -23.76 -32.90 17.90
CA ALA A 283 -22.33 -33.18 17.73
C ALA A 283 -21.87 -34.38 16.87
N CYS A 284 -21.01 -34.09 15.90
CA CYS A 284 -19.83 -34.89 15.57
C CYS A 284 -18.75 -33.99 14.93
N THR A 285 -17.74 -33.65 15.72
CA THR A 285 -16.48 -33.00 15.31
C THR A 285 -15.63 -33.98 14.49
N LEU A 286 -15.16 -33.54 13.32
CA LEU A 286 -14.07 -34.15 12.56
C LEU A 286 -12.87 -33.19 12.52
N PRO A 287 -11.62 -33.70 12.56
CA PRO A 287 -10.43 -32.87 12.64
C PRO A 287 -10.07 -32.20 11.31
N SER A 288 -9.52 -30.99 11.41
CA SER A 288 -9.01 -30.20 10.28
C SER A 288 -7.87 -30.90 9.54
N PRO A 289 -7.81 -30.84 8.20
CA PRO A 289 -6.63 -31.26 7.47
C PRO A 289 -5.48 -30.25 7.68
N VAL A 290 -4.29 -30.77 7.96
CA VAL A 290 -3.03 -30.03 8.03
C VAL A 290 -2.63 -29.61 6.60
N PRO A 291 -2.42 -28.32 6.31
CA PRO A 291 -1.85 -27.91 5.03
C PRO A 291 -0.36 -28.28 4.99
N ALA A 292 0.06 -28.93 3.91
CA ALA A 292 1.46 -29.13 3.58
C ALA A 292 2.07 -27.82 3.04
N PRO A 293 3.33 -27.48 3.37
CA PRO A 293 3.98 -26.27 2.91
C PRO A 293 4.25 -26.30 1.39
N SER A 294 3.96 -25.19 0.72
CA SER A 294 4.26 -24.94 -0.70
C SER A 294 5.66 -24.29 -0.84
N PRO A 295 6.43 -24.55 -1.92
CA PRO A 295 7.90 -24.35 -1.95
C PRO A 295 8.43 -22.91 -2.07
N HIS A 296 7.64 -21.87 -1.76
CA HIS A 296 8.04 -20.47 -2.03
C HIS A 296 8.22 -19.56 -0.81
N GLU A 297 8.35 -20.14 0.39
CA GLU A 297 8.76 -19.41 1.62
C GLU A 297 10.16 -18.76 1.54
N ALA A 298 10.97 -19.09 0.53
CA ALA A 298 12.37 -18.64 0.45
C ALA A 298 12.59 -17.17 0.05
N ALA A 299 11.55 -16.40 -0.28
CA ALA A 299 11.69 -14.97 -0.61
C ALA A 299 11.24 -14.01 0.51
N LEU A 300 10.52 -14.49 1.53
CA LEU A 300 9.99 -13.68 2.64
C LEU A 300 10.22 -14.28 4.04
N SER A 301 10.73 -15.52 4.12
CA SER A 301 11.32 -16.05 5.36
C SER A 301 12.83 -15.80 5.37
N GLY A 302 13.26 -14.79 6.13
CA GLY A 302 14.64 -14.75 6.62
C GLY A 302 15.57 -13.72 6.01
N LEU A 303 15.17 -12.45 5.98
CA LEU A 303 16.15 -11.41 6.29
C LEU A 303 16.13 -11.19 7.80
N ALA A 304 17.02 -11.89 8.50
CA ALA A 304 17.44 -11.43 9.81
C ALA A 304 17.87 -9.95 9.65
N PRO A 305 17.52 -9.06 10.60
CA PRO A 305 17.92 -7.66 10.52
C PRO A 305 19.43 -7.59 10.31
N PRO A 306 19.95 -6.71 9.42
CA PRO A 306 21.38 -6.56 9.24
C PRO A 306 21.99 -6.28 10.61
N THR A 307 22.87 -7.18 11.04
CA THR A 307 23.59 -7.04 12.31
C THR A 307 24.30 -5.70 12.29
N ALA A 308 23.86 -4.77 13.14
CA ALA A 308 24.54 -3.50 13.32
C ALA A 308 25.97 -3.79 13.81
N THR A 309 26.96 -3.61 12.93
CA THR A 309 28.37 -3.73 13.28
C THR A 309 28.74 -2.59 14.22
N ARG A 310 28.56 -2.83 15.52
CA ARG A 310 28.88 -1.87 16.58
C ARG A 310 30.40 -1.88 16.83
N GLY A 311 31.08 -0.94 16.18
CA GLY A 311 32.22 -0.21 16.74
C GLY A 311 33.62 -0.82 16.60
N GLN A 312 34.50 -0.08 15.92
CA GLN A 312 35.77 0.30 16.54
C GLN A 312 36.02 1.79 16.33
N SER A 313 36.07 2.53 17.43
CA SER A 313 36.73 3.83 17.51
C SER A 313 38.18 3.69 17.07
N ALA A 314 38.60 4.51 16.11
CA ALA A 314 40.01 4.83 15.92
C ALA A 314 40.18 6.35 15.88
N ARG A 315 41.14 6.80 16.69
CA ARG A 315 41.44 8.17 17.07
C ARG A 315 41.93 9.03 15.90
N LEU A 316 41.61 10.31 16.04
CA LEU A 316 42.20 11.53 15.49
C LEU A 316 43.70 11.51 15.08
N HIS A 317 43.94 12.06 13.87
CA HIS A 317 45.06 12.93 13.40
C HIS A 317 46.46 12.36 13.05
N PRO A 318 47.31 13.06 12.24
CA PRO A 318 47.07 14.12 11.24
C PRO A 318 47.78 13.94 9.86
N ALA A 319 47.41 14.84 8.94
CA ALA A 319 48.01 15.29 7.67
C ALA A 319 49.38 14.76 7.19
N ARG A 320 49.45 14.41 5.89
CA ARG A 320 50.58 14.77 5.02
C ARG A 320 50.24 14.79 3.52
N SER A 321 50.95 15.69 2.85
CA SER A 321 50.84 16.24 1.49
C SER A 321 51.07 15.28 0.31
N ARG A 322 50.35 15.56 -0.80
CA ARG A 322 50.62 15.48 -2.28
C ARG A 322 52.02 15.01 -2.78
N PRO A 323 52.21 14.49 -4.03
CA PRO A 323 51.62 15.02 -5.28
C PRO A 323 51.29 14.08 -6.48
N VAL A 324 50.48 14.66 -7.39
CA VAL A 324 50.37 14.61 -8.87
C VAL A 324 51.18 13.57 -9.68
N THR A 325 50.49 12.81 -10.55
CA THR A 325 50.80 12.69 -11.99
C THR A 325 49.56 12.33 -12.81
N ALA A 326 49.37 13.05 -13.91
CA ALA A 326 48.37 12.81 -14.93
C ALA A 326 48.79 11.72 -15.92
N ARG A 327 47.84 10.97 -16.48
CA ARG A 327 47.90 10.56 -17.89
C ARG A 327 46.52 10.16 -18.45
N THR A 328 46.31 10.65 -19.66
CA THR A 328 45.22 10.56 -20.62
C THR A 328 45.04 9.18 -21.26
N ALA A 329 43.80 8.79 -21.61
CA ALA A 329 43.36 8.44 -22.99
C ALA A 329 41.99 7.71 -23.04
N HIS A 330 41.02 8.35 -23.72
CA HIS A 330 40.15 7.82 -24.80
C HIS A 330 39.77 6.33 -24.89
N LEU A 331 38.45 6.01 -24.92
CA LEU A 331 37.65 5.60 -26.12
C LEU A 331 36.26 5.01 -25.79
N HIS A 332 35.26 5.53 -26.50
CA HIS A 332 34.09 4.92 -27.19
C HIS A 332 33.10 3.91 -26.57
N GLY A 333 31.81 4.23 -26.83
CA GLY A 333 30.73 3.31 -27.25
C GLY A 333 29.87 2.79 -26.10
N GLY A 334 28.54 2.71 -26.14
CA GLY A 334 27.55 2.79 -27.21
C GLY A 334 26.26 2.15 -26.65
N CYS A 335 25.11 2.57 -27.17
CA CYS A 335 23.77 2.23 -26.72
C CYS A 335 23.49 0.74 -26.46
N ARG A 336 22.63 0.48 -25.48
CA ARG A 336 21.32 -0.16 -25.67
C ARG A 336 20.38 0.28 -24.55
#